data_AF-A0A7W1NY77-F1
#
_entry.id   AF-A0A7W1NY77-F1
#
_cell.length_a   1.000
_cell.length_b   1.000
_cell.length_c   1.000
_cell.angle_alpha   90.00
_cell.angle_beta   90.00
_cell.angle_gamma   90.00
#
_symmetry.space_group_name_H-M   'P 1'
#
loop_
_entity.id
_entity.type
_entity.pdbx_description
1 polymer ?
#
loop_
_entity_poly.entity_id
_entity_poly.type
_entity_poly.pdbx_seq_one_letter_code
_entity_poly.pdbx_strand_id
1 'polypeptide(L)'
;MDLNLNYNFLNSISDDTTMNTKDDLQRLHDAAPASKWMERLEPLLNLLNALGVAETLSLAIGCVEIYLPKFEQAHQEEKWAEKYMGLIKAAAASGELVELRANIIPLDHDNRRSKNLAFTIAELRYAVLNIHEPTKTIGSAAEVISRVFMFEIGDQMNIISPRVWGPSTTDPVEIQKFMNEGVMAGIRLRNHPAVAEIEIGLWLKLADEIQQRLEAG
;
A
#
# COMPACT_ATOMS: atom_id res chain seq x y z
N MET A 1 -5.52 -15.53 7.21
CA MET A 1 -4.28 -14.78 7.52
C MET A 1 -4.72 -13.62 8.38
N ASP A 2 -4.39 -13.64 9.66
CA ASP A 2 -4.98 -12.76 10.67
C ASP A 2 -4.49 -11.31 10.53
N LEU A 3 -5.41 -10.41 10.20
CA LEU A 3 -5.24 -8.94 10.23
C LEU A 3 -4.90 -8.40 11.64
N ASN A 4 -4.97 -9.25 12.67
CA ASN A 4 -4.79 -8.87 14.08
C ASN A 4 -3.32 -8.75 14.53
N LEU A 5 -2.35 -9.21 13.74
CA LEU A 5 -0.93 -9.09 14.12
C LEU A 5 -0.38 -7.66 13.95
N ASN A 6 -0.92 -6.85 13.03
CA ASN A 6 -0.46 -5.47 12.80
C ASN A 6 -0.90 -4.49 13.92
N TYR A 7 -2.08 -4.69 14.51
CA TYR A 7 -2.63 -3.76 15.50
C TYR A 7 -1.88 -3.76 16.84
N ASN A 8 -1.34 -4.91 17.27
CA ASN A 8 -0.57 -4.99 18.51
C ASN A 8 0.81 -4.34 18.40
N PHE A 9 1.43 -4.35 17.20
CA PHE A 9 2.69 -3.66 16.96
C PHE A 9 2.50 -2.14 16.97
N LEU A 10 1.45 -1.64 16.32
CA LEU A 10 1.12 -0.21 16.26
C LEU A 10 0.83 0.40 17.65
N ASN A 11 0.26 -0.37 18.57
CA ASN A 11 0.02 0.07 19.96
C ASN A 11 1.26 -0.01 20.87
N SER A 12 2.37 -0.57 20.39
CA SER A 12 3.61 -0.74 21.16
C SER A 12 4.66 0.34 20.88
N ILE A 13 4.41 1.20 19.88
CA ILE A 13 5.24 2.37 19.59
C ILE A 13 4.98 3.39 20.72
N SER A 14 5.92 3.48 21.66
CA SER A 14 5.80 4.35 22.84
C SER A 14 6.02 5.82 22.50
N ASP A 15 5.32 6.70 23.21
CA ASP A 15 5.41 8.17 23.11
C ASP A 15 6.78 8.77 23.50
N ASP A 16 7.75 7.94 23.90
CA ASP A 16 9.00 8.38 24.57
C ASP A 16 10.28 8.12 23.75
N THR A 17 10.14 7.81 22.46
CA THR A 17 11.29 7.70 21.57
C THR A 17 11.58 9.10 21.02
N THR A 18 12.73 9.69 21.37
CA THR A 18 13.31 10.77 20.57
C THR A 18 13.47 10.24 19.15
N MET A 19 12.49 10.53 18.29
CA MET A 19 12.33 9.94 16.98
C MET A 19 13.44 10.47 16.09
N ASN A 20 14.49 9.67 15.87
CA ASN A 20 15.61 10.06 15.02
C ASN A 20 15.25 9.75 13.57
N THR A 21 14.50 10.66 12.94
CA THR A 21 14.03 10.55 11.55
C THR A 21 15.17 10.27 10.57
N LYS A 22 16.39 10.76 10.85
CA LYS A 22 17.58 10.48 10.06
C LYS A 22 18.00 9.01 10.12
N ASP A 23 17.96 8.41 11.32
CA ASP A 23 18.29 6.99 11.49
C ASP A 23 17.21 6.11 10.86
N ASP A 24 15.92 6.47 10.99
CA ASP A 24 14.84 5.69 10.36
C ASP A 24 14.84 5.82 8.83
N LEU A 25 15.20 6.98 8.26
CA LEU A 25 15.46 7.13 6.81
C LEU A 25 16.59 6.21 6.37
N GLN A 26 17.72 6.21 7.09
CA GLN A 26 18.85 5.34 6.79
C GLN A 26 18.45 3.85 6.87
N ARG A 27 17.71 3.45 7.91
CA ARG A 27 17.19 2.09 8.06
C ARG A 27 16.27 1.70 6.89
N LEU A 28 15.42 2.62 6.42
CA LEU A 28 14.55 2.36 5.28
C LEU A 28 15.36 2.19 3.98
N HIS A 29 16.36 3.04 3.75
CA HIS A 29 17.30 2.91 2.63
C HIS A 29 18.07 1.58 2.66
N ASP A 30 18.61 1.19 3.81
CA ASP A 30 19.41 -0.03 3.97
C ASP A 30 18.55 -1.30 3.90
N ALA A 31 17.28 -1.23 4.33
CA ALA A 31 16.34 -2.34 4.25
C ALA A 31 15.72 -2.49 2.84
N ALA A 32 15.77 -1.47 1.98
CA ALA A 32 15.24 -1.54 0.62
C ALA A 32 15.88 -2.67 -0.21
N PRO A 33 17.20 -2.90 -0.23
CA PRO A 33 17.82 -4.05 -0.91
C PRO A 33 17.50 -5.43 -0.31
N ALA A 34 17.20 -5.51 0.99
CA ALA A 34 17.19 -6.79 1.70
C ALA A 34 15.95 -7.68 1.43
N SER A 35 14.92 -7.17 0.73
CA SER A 35 13.62 -7.87 0.54
C SER A 35 12.92 -8.27 1.85
N LYS A 36 13.20 -7.55 2.95
CA LYS A 36 12.68 -7.86 4.28
C LYS A 36 11.59 -6.87 4.67
N TRP A 37 10.36 -7.22 4.30
CA TRP A 37 9.17 -6.41 4.56
C TRP A 37 9.06 -5.92 6.01
N MET A 38 9.20 -6.83 6.97
CA MET A 38 9.04 -6.51 8.39
C MET A 38 10.10 -5.52 8.90
N GLU A 39 11.31 -5.54 8.32
CA GLU A 39 12.38 -4.60 8.68
C GLU A 39 12.14 -3.19 8.10
N ARG A 40 11.27 -3.05 7.10
CA ARG A 40 10.89 -1.75 6.50
C ARG A 40 9.65 -1.13 7.14
N LEU A 41 8.78 -1.94 7.73
CA LEU A 41 7.49 -1.49 8.24
C LEU A 41 7.64 -0.53 9.44
N GLU A 42 8.47 -0.89 10.41
CA GLU A 42 8.74 -0.04 11.57
C GLU A 42 9.32 1.33 11.19
N PRO A 43 10.45 1.43 10.44
CA PRO A 43 10.99 2.73 10.08
C PRO A 43 10.02 3.53 9.19
N LEU A 44 9.27 2.88 8.29
CA LEU A 44 8.23 3.56 7.53
C LEU A 44 7.17 4.20 8.44
N LEU A 45 6.63 3.44 9.41
CA LEU A 45 5.59 3.96 10.32
C LEU A 45 6.10 5.13 11.16
N ASN A 46 7.34 5.06 11.66
CA ASN A 46 7.96 6.17 12.39
C ASN A 46 8.09 7.42 11.52
N LEU A 47 8.54 7.26 10.27
CA LEU A 47 8.71 8.35 9.33
C LEU A 47 7.38 8.99 8.91
N LEU A 48 6.36 8.17 8.65
CA LEU A 48 4.99 8.66 8.40
C LEU A 48 4.42 9.38 9.62
N ASN A 49 4.67 8.87 10.82
CA ASN A 49 4.31 9.57 12.05
C ASN A 49 5.02 10.93 12.18
N ALA A 50 6.29 11.02 11.77
CA ALA A 50 7.05 12.27 11.73
C ALA A 50 6.47 13.31 10.76
N LEU A 51 6.01 12.87 9.60
CA LEU A 51 5.32 13.71 8.62
C LEU A 51 3.98 14.25 9.14
N GLY A 52 3.36 13.52 10.06
CA GLY A 52 2.01 13.80 10.52
C GLY A 52 0.93 13.31 9.56
N VAL A 53 -0.31 13.40 10.02
CA VAL A 53 -1.47 12.77 9.37
C VAL A 53 -1.74 13.33 7.97
N ALA A 54 -1.69 14.65 7.80
CA ALA A 54 -2.04 15.30 6.53
C ALA A 54 -1.06 14.92 5.42
N GLU A 55 0.24 15.03 5.68
CA GLU A 55 1.30 14.66 4.74
C GLU A 55 1.32 13.16 4.44
N THR A 56 1.08 12.32 5.46
CA THR A 56 0.95 10.86 5.27
C THR A 56 -0.21 10.49 4.36
N LEU A 57 -1.38 11.10 4.53
CA LEU A 57 -2.52 10.89 3.64
C LEU A 57 -2.24 11.39 2.23
N SER A 58 -1.61 12.57 2.10
CA SER A 58 -1.19 13.14 0.81
C SER A 58 -0.26 12.20 0.06
N LEU A 59 0.72 11.60 0.75
CA LEU A 59 1.65 10.63 0.18
C LEU A 59 0.92 9.36 -0.29
N ALA A 60 0.05 8.77 0.55
CA ALA A 60 -0.70 7.57 0.20
C ALA A 60 -1.67 7.79 -0.97
N ILE A 61 -2.35 8.94 -1.01
CA ILE A 61 -3.17 9.36 -2.15
C ILE A 61 -2.31 9.44 -3.41
N GLY A 62 -1.17 10.12 -3.35
CA GLY A 62 -0.24 10.28 -4.47
C GLY A 62 0.24 8.95 -5.04
N CYS A 63 0.56 7.97 -4.18
CA CYS A 63 0.91 6.62 -4.63
C CYS A 63 -0.21 5.97 -5.44
N VAL A 64 -1.46 6.04 -4.98
CA VAL A 64 -2.59 5.46 -5.72
C VAL A 64 -2.83 6.20 -7.04
N GLU A 65 -2.70 7.53 -7.05
CA GLU A 65 -2.87 8.35 -8.27
C GLU A 65 -1.81 8.06 -9.33
N ILE A 66 -0.56 7.79 -8.93
CA ILE A 66 0.50 7.39 -9.87
C ILE A 66 0.19 6.04 -10.52
N TYR A 67 -0.41 5.12 -9.76
CA TYR A 67 -0.76 3.79 -10.26
C TYR A 67 -2.03 3.77 -11.11
N LEU A 68 -3.02 4.62 -10.80
CA LEU A 68 -4.35 4.60 -11.39
C LEU A 68 -4.36 4.59 -12.94
N PRO A 69 -3.55 5.41 -13.66
CA PRO A 69 -3.52 5.38 -15.12
C PRO A 69 -3.11 4.01 -15.70
N LYS A 70 -2.22 3.27 -15.04
CA LYS A 70 -1.81 1.92 -15.48
C LYS A 70 -2.95 0.93 -15.35
N PHE A 71 -3.69 1.01 -14.24
CA PHE A 71 -4.89 0.21 -14.05
C PHE A 71 -5.94 0.52 -15.12
N GLU A 72 -6.25 1.80 -15.34
CA GLU A 72 -7.27 2.21 -16.32
C GLU A 72 -6.89 1.86 -17.76
N GLN A 73 -5.62 1.88 -18.10
CA GLN A 73 -5.16 1.44 -19.42
C GLN A 73 -5.47 -0.05 -19.66
N ALA A 74 -5.35 -0.88 -18.61
CA ALA A 74 -5.64 -2.31 -18.67
C ALA A 74 -7.15 -2.63 -18.45
N HIS A 75 -7.89 -1.73 -17.79
CA HIS A 75 -9.28 -1.91 -17.36
C HIS A 75 -10.15 -0.72 -17.80
N GLN A 76 -10.20 -0.42 -19.11
CA GLN A 76 -10.79 0.82 -19.63
C GLN A 76 -12.28 1.02 -19.30
N GLU A 77 -13.02 -0.07 -19.12
CA GLU A 77 -14.44 -0.07 -18.78
C GLU A 77 -14.70 0.21 -17.28
N GLU A 78 -13.66 0.13 -16.44
CA GLU A 78 -13.77 0.23 -14.98
C GLU A 78 -13.51 1.65 -14.47
N LYS A 79 -14.50 2.54 -14.65
CA LYS A 79 -14.42 3.96 -14.22
C LYS A 79 -14.69 4.22 -12.74
N TRP A 80 -14.94 3.18 -11.96
CA TRP A 80 -15.30 3.31 -10.54
C TRP A 80 -14.13 3.85 -9.70
N ALA A 81 -12.88 3.46 -10.01
CA ALA A 81 -11.71 3.82 -9.22
C ALA A 81 -11.47 5.33 -9.18
N GLU A 82 -11.57 6.01 -10.33
CA GLU A 82 -11.44 7.47 -10.45
C GLU A 82 -12.49 8.20 -9.61
N LYS A 83 -13.76 7.74 -9.66
CA LYS A 83 -14.85 8.30 -8.85
C LYS A 83 -14.51 8.27 -7.35
N TYR A 84 -14.11 7.11 -6.83
CA TYR A 84 -13.83 6.97 -5.39
C TYR A 84 -12.57 7.72 -4.97
N MET A 85 -11.54 7.75 -5.81
CA MET A 85 -10.35 8.58 -5.56
C MET A 85 -10.70 10.07 -5.50
N GLY A 86 -11.58 10.56 -6.37
CA GLY A 86 -12.08 11.94 -6.33
C GLY A 86 -12.75 12.29 -4.99
N LEU A 87 -13.61 11.41 -4.48
CA LEU A 87 -14.26 11.58 -3.18
C LEU A 87 -13.29 11.57 -2.01
N ILE A 88 -12.33 10.64 -2.02
CA ILE A 88 -11.29 10.53 -0.98
C ILE A 88 -10.45 11.81 -0.94
N LYS A 89 -10.02 12.32 -2.10
CA LYS A 89 -9.24 13.56 -2.19
C LYS A 89 -9.99 14.77 -1.66
N ALA A 90 -11.25 14.93 -2.07
CA ALA A 90 -12.10 16.02 -1.60
C ALA A 90 -12.27 15.97 -0.08
N ALA A 91 -12.51 14.78 0.49
CA ALA A 91 -12.66 14.59 1.93
C ALA A 91 -11.35 14.83 2.69
N ALA A 92 -10.19 14.36 2.17
CA ALA A 92 -8.89 14.58 2.80
C ALA A 92 -8.50 16.07 2.83
N ALA A 93 -8.85 16.83 1.78
CA ALA A 93 -8.55 18.26 1.69
C ALA A 93 -9.50 19.14 2.53
N SER A 94 -10.78 18.79 2.61
CA SER A 94 -11.81 19.61 3.28
C SER A 94 -12.09 19.19 4.72
N GLY A 95 -11.79 17.94 5.09
CA GLY A 95 -12.26 17.32 6.34
C GLY A 95 -13.74 16.92 6.33
N GLU A 96 -14.48 17.17 5.25
CA GLU A 96 -15.90 16.80 5.14
C GLU A 96 -16.07 15.31 4.80
N LEU A 97 -16.58 14.53 5.74
CA LEU A 97 -16.64 13.06 5.62
C LEU A 97 -18.03 12.52 5.20
N VAL A 98 -19.06 13.37 5.09
CA VAL A 98 -20.46 12.91 4.88
C VAL A 98 -20.60 12.11 3.59
N GLU A 99 -20.10 12.66 2.48
CA GLU A 99 -20.20 12.01 1.17
C GLU A 99 -19.33 10.74 1.10
N LEU A 100 -18.14 10.77 1.69
CA LEU A 100 -17.26 9.61 1.77
C LEU A 100 -17.90 8.46 2.56
N ARG A 101 -18.59 8.76 3.67
CA ARG A 101 -19.32 7.77 4.49
C ARG A 101 -20.45 7.11 3.70
N ALA A 102 -21.19 7.88 2.91
CA ALA A 102 -22.31 7.36 2.12
C ALA A 102 -21.88 6.46 0.95
N ASN A 103 -20.66 6.64 0.43
CA ASN A 103 -20.15 5.91 -0.72
C ASN A 103 -19.28 4.72 -0.30
N ILE A 104 -19.89 3.53 -0.25
CA ILE A 104 -19.18 2.26 -0.01
C ILE A 104 -18.56 1.79 -1.33
N ILE A 105 -17.30 1.35 -1.26
CA ILE A 105 -16.56 0.80 -2.41
C ILE A 105 -16.97 -0.66 -2.59
N PRO A 106 -17.48 -1.07 -3.77
CA PRO A 106 -17.75 -2.47 -4.03
C PRO A 106 -16.43 -3.26 -4.00
N LEU A 107 -16.43 -4.42 -3.34
CA LEU A 107 -15.25 -5.30 -3.25
C LEU A 107 -15.40 -6.56 -4.09
N ASP A 108 -16.58 -6.77 -4.67
CA ASP A 108 -16.91 -7.92 -5.50
C ASP A 108 -16.58 -7.60 -6.96
N HIS A 109 -15.31 -7.79 -7.31
CA HIS A 109 -14.80 -7.65 -8.66
C HIS A 109 -14.30 -8.99 -9.17
N ASP A 110 -14.65 -9.31 -10.42
CA ASP A 110 -14.37 -10.62 -11.04
C ASP A 110 -12.88 -10.89 -11.23
N ASN A 111 -12.09 -9.83 -11.46
CA ASN A 111 -10.66 -9.95 -11.68
C ASN A 111 -9.85 -9.54 -10.43
N ARG A 112 -8.70 -10.19 -10.23
CA ARG A 112 -7.85 -9.98 -9.05
C ARG A 112 -7.27 -8.56 -8.96
N ARG A 113 -6.99 -7.92 -10.10
CA ARG A 113 -6.40 -6.57 -10.14
C ARG A 113 -7.39 -5.53 -9.62
N SER A 114 -8.61 -5.54 -10.14
CA SER A 114 -9.71 -4.69 -9.69
C SER A 114 -10.07 -4.94 -8.24
N LYS A 115 -10.13 -6.22 -7.82
CA LYS A 115 -10.38 -6.56 -6.42
C LYS A 115 -9.30 -6.00 -5.50
N ASN A 116 -8.03 -6.13 -5.89
CA ASN A 116 -6.92 -5.60 -5.11
C ASN A 116 -6.93 -4.07 -5.07
N LEU A 117 -7.18 -3.38 -6.19
CA LEU A 117 -7.30 -1.93 -6.21
C LEU A 117 -8.49 -1.46 -5.36
N ALA A 118 -9.62 -2.17 -5.41
CA ALA A 118 -10.80 -1.87 -4.61
C ALA A 118 -10.49 -1.96 -3.12
N PHE A 119 -9.76 -3.00 -2.68
CA PHE A 119 -9.26 -3.09 -1.30
C PHE A 119 -8.33 -1.93 -0.95
N THR A 120 -7.41 -1.55 -1.83
CA THR A 120 -6.49 -0.41 -1.59
C THR A 120 -7.25 0.91 -1.44
N ILE A 121 -8.21 1.19 -2.32
CA ILE A 121 -9.04 2.40 -2.23
C ILE A 121 -9.94 2.34 -0.98
N ALA A 122 -10.41 1.15 -0.59
CA ALA A 122 -11.18 0.96 0.65
C ALA A 122 -10.34 1.21 1.92
N GLU A 123 -9.10 0.76 1.93
CA GLU A 123 -8.15 1.04 3.02
C GLU A 123 -7.82 2.53 3.11
N LEU A 124 -7.61 3.19 1.97
CA LEU A 124 -7.39 4.63 1.92
C LEU A 124 -8.62 5.42 2.40
N ARG A 125 -9.82 4.99 2.00
CA ARG A 125 -11.07 5.53 2.53
C ARG A 125 -11.16 5.36 4.05
N TYR A 126 -10.80 4.18 4.57
CA TYR A 126 -10.77 3.94 6.01
C TYR A 126 -9.78 4.87 6.71
N ALA A 127 -8.59 5.10 6.15
CA ALA A 127 -7.62 6.06 6.67
C ALA A 127 -8.23 7.47 6.81
N VAL A 128 -8.85 7.99 5.74
CA VAL A 128 -9.46 9.34 5.74
C VAL A 128 -10.65 9.44 6.71
N LEU A 129 -11.47 8.39 6.82
CA LEU A 129 -12.59 8.39 7.77
C LEU A 129 -12.14 8.43 9.24
N ASN A 130 -10.92 7.96 9.51
CA ASN A 130 -10.31 7.93 10.83
C ASN A 130 -9.22 9.00 10.99
N ILE A 131 -9.23 10.08 10.21
CA ILE A 131 -8.20 11.14 10.22
C ILE A 131 -7.91 11.75 11.61
N HIS A 132 -8.86 11.65 12.54
CA HIS A 132 -8.75 12.11 13.94
C HIS A 132 -8.06 11.08 14.86
N GLU A 133 -7.73 9.89 14.34
CA GLU A 133 -7.02 8.80 15.01
C GLU A 133 -5.67 8.57 14.28
N PRO A 134 -4.58 9.25 14.70
CA PRO A 134 -3.32 9.25 13.96
C PRO A 134 -2.76 7.84 13.71
N THR A 135 -2.72 6.98 14.73
CA THR A 135 -2.19 5.61 14.63
C THR A 135 -2.93 4.78 13.58
N LYS A 136 -4.27 4.84 13.57
CA LYS A 136 -5.09 4.13 12.57
C LYS A 136 -4.85 4.68 11.17
N THR A 137 -4.81 6.01 11.05
CA THR A 137 -4.64 6.68 9.75
C THR A 137 -3.28 6.34 9.15
N ILE A 138 -2.21 6.45 9.94
CA ILE A 138 -0.84 6.17 9.51
C ILE A 138 -0.67 4.69 9.16
N GLY A 139 -1.18 3.78 10.00
CA GLY A 139 -1.12 2.34 9.72
C GLY A 139 -1.83 1.96 8.41
N SER A 140 -3.01 2.52 8.18
CA SER A 140 -3.80 2.29 6.96
C SER A 140 -3.11 2.90 5.73
N ALA A 141 -2.54 4.10 5.85
CA ALA A 141 -1.77 4.75 4.78
C ALA A 141 -0.52 3.94 4.40
N ALA A 142 0.21 3.41 5.38
CA ALA A 142 1.34 2.52 5.14
C ALA A 142 0.90 1.26 4.35
N GLU A 143 -0.21 0.62 4.74
CA GLU A 143 -0.80 -0.52 4.02
C GLU A 143 -1.19 -0.17 2.58
N VAL A 144 -1.74 1.03 2.34
CA VAL A 144 -2.07 1.52 0.99
C VAL A 144 -0.81 1.63 0.12
N ILE A 145 0.23 2.32 0.60
CA ILE A 145 1.51 2.48 -0.11
C ILE A 145 2.09 1.10 -0.45
N SER A 146 2.07 0.20 0.53
CA SER A 146 2.53 -1.19 0.40
C SER A 146 1.82 -1.93 -0.73
N ARG A 147 0.49 -1.82 -0.81
CA ARG A 147 -0.32 -2.47 -1.84
C ARG A 147 -0.06 -1.91 -3.22
N VAL A 148 0.11 -0.59 -3.34
CA VAL A 148 0.50 0.03 -4.62
C VAL A 148 1.83 -0.52 -5.11
N PHE A 149 2.82 -0.66 -4.23
CA PHE A 149 4.11 -1.25 -4.60
C PHE A 149 3.97 -2.70 -5.05
N MET A 150 3.10 -3.46 -4.36
CA MET A 150 2.75 -4.81 -4.76
C MET A 150 2.09 -4.89 -6.15
N PHE A 151 1.36 -3.85 -6.57
CA PHE A 151 0.77 -3.79 -7.92
C PHE A 151 1.80 -3.51 -8.98
N GLU A 152 2.68 -2.54 -8.73
CA GLU A 152 3.78 -2.17 -9.61
C GLU A 152 4.70 -3.36 -9.91
N ILE A 153 5.03 -4.14 -8.88
CA ILE A 153 5.80 -5.37 -9.08
C ILE A 153 4.93 -6.52 -9.65
N GLY A 154 3.63 -6.52 -9.35
CA GLY A 154 2.66 -7.53 -9.78
C GLY A 154 2.57 -7.69 -11.30
N ASP A 155 2.74 -6.60 -12.05
CA ASP A 155 2.80 -6.65 -13.52
C ASP A 155 4.00 -7.45 -14.03
N GLN A 156 5.19 -7.22 -13.46
CA GLN A 156 6.37 -8.03 -13.79
C GLN A 156 6.25 -9.46 -13.30
N MET A 157 5.66 -9.66 -12.11
CA MET A 157 5.38 -10.99 -11.59
C MET A 157 4.45 -11.78 -12.50
N ASN A 158 3.47 -11.13 -13.12
CA ASN A 158 2.56 -11.76 -14.08
C ASN A 158 3.26 -12.15 -15.39
N ILE A 159 4.24 -11.35 -15.85
CA ILE A 159 5.07 -11.72 -17.01
C ILE A 159 5.92 -12.96 -16.71
N ILE A 160 6.54 -12.99 -15.53
CA ILE A 160 7.46 -14.07 -15.11
C ILE A 160 6.69 -15.34 -14.72
N SER A 161 5.51 -15.20 -14.13
CA SER A 161 4.67 -16.31 -13.67
C SER A 161 3.16 -16.01 -13.82
N PRO A 162 2.61 -16.14 -15.04
CA PRO A 162 1.21 -15.79 -15.33
C PRO A 162 0.18 -16.61 -14.53
N ARG A 163 0.54 -17.82 -14.09
CA ARG A 163 -0.36 -18.69 -13.33
C ARG A 163 -0.63 -18.19 -11.91
N VAL A 164 0.33 -17.50 -11.29
CA VAL A 164 0.20 -17.06 -9.88
C VAL A 164 -0.67 -15.81 -9.78
N TRP A 165 -0.64 -14.95 -10.79
CA TRP A 165 -1.39 -13.70 -10.87
C TRP A 165 -2.54 -13.70 -11.89
N GLY A 166 -2.82 -14.86 -12.51
CA GLY A 166 -3.93 -15.07 -13.42
C GLY A 166 -5.31 -15.04 -12.75
N PRO A 167 -6.40 -15.33 -13.49
CA PRO A 167 -7.77 -15.20 -13.02
C PRO A 167 -8.05 -15.98 -11.72
N SER A 168 -9.02 -15.46 -10.95
CA SER A 168 -9.56 -16.11 -9.76
C SER A 168 -10.16 -17.47 -10.14
N THR A 169 -9.84 -18.53 -9.39
CA THR A 169 -10.55 -19.82 -9.49
C THR A 169 -11.37 -20.02 -8.24
N THR A 170 -12.55 -20.63 -8.36
CA THR A 170 -13.40 -21.02 -7.24
C THR A 170 -13.25 -22.51 -6.89
N ASP A 171 -12.44 -23.26 -7.65
CA ASP A 171 -12.18 -24.68 -7.38
C ASP A 171 -11.29 -24.84 -6.14
N PRO A 172 -11.77 -25.48 -5.05
CA PRO A 172 -11.00 -25.67 -3.83
C PRO A 172 -9.68 -26.44 -4.02
N VAL A 173 -9.62 -27.36 -4.98
CA VAL A 173 -8.43 -28.17 -5.28
C VAL A 173 -7.37 -27.30 -5.96
N GLU A 174 -7.79 -26.48 -6.92
CA GLU A 174 -6.91 -25.50 -7.55
C GLU A 174 -6.46 -24.45 -6.53
N ILE A 175 -7.37 -23.94 -5.67
CA ILE A 175 -7.02 -22.99 -4.60
C ILE A 175 -5.92 -23.56 -3.69
N GLN A 176 -6.06 -24.80 -3.22
CA GLN A 176 -5.06 -25.42 -2.34
C GLN A 176 -3.70 -25.61 -3.05
N LYS A 177 -3.72 -25.96 -4.34
CA LYS A 177 -2.52 -26.04 -5.17
C LYS A 177 -1.89 -24.66 -5.38
N PHE A 178 -2.71 -23.64 -5.64
CA PHE A 178 -2.28 -22.23 -5.75
C PHE A 178 -1.72 -21.69 -4.45
N MET A 179 -2.23 -22.07 -3.29
CA MET A 179 -1.66 -21.61 -2.01
C MET A 179 -0.23 -22.15 -1.82
N ASN A 180 0.00 -23.44 -2.09
CA ASN A 180 1.32 -24.05 -1.95
C ASN A 180 2.32 -23.56 -3.01
N GLU A 181 1.88 -23.44 -4.27
CA GLU A 181 2.72 -22.95 -5.37
C GLU A 181 2.91 -21.43 -5.31
N GLY A 182 1.90 -20.69 -4.88
CA GLY A 182 1.85 -19.23 -4.83
C GLY A 182 2.73 -18.62 -3.74
N VAL A 183 2.84 -19.24 -2.57
CA VAL A 183 3.77 -18.78 -1.52
C VAL A 183 5.22 -18.90 -2.01
N MET A 184 5.59 -20.06 -2.55
CA MET A 184 6.94 -20.28 -3.07
C MET A 184 7.23 -19.49 -4.35
N ALA A 185 6.23 -19.30 -5.20
CA ALA A 185 6.36 -18.42 -6.36
C ALA A 185 6.50 -16.96 -5.95
N GLY A 186 5.75 -16.47 -4.96
CA GLY A 186 5.90 -15.12 -4.42
C GLY A 186 7.29 -14.85 -3.88
N ILE A 187 7.85 -15.79 -3.11
CA ILE A 187 9.24 -15.70 -2.62
C ILE A 187 10.25 -15.70 -3.78
N ARG A 188 10.12 -16.63 -4.73
CA ARG A 188 11.01 -16.70 -5.91
C ARG A 188 10.92 -15.45 -6.79
N LEU A 189 9.72 -14.91 -6.95
CA LEU A 189 9.46 -13.72 -7.76
C LEU A 189 10.03 -12.47 -7.11
N ARG A 190 9.92 -12.31 -5.79
CA ARG A 190 10.59 -11.20 -5.07
C ARG A 190 12.11 -11.29 -5.14
N ASN A 191 12.65 -12.50 -5.18
CA ASN A 191 14.08 -12.72 -5.39
C ASN A 191 14.51 -12.66 -6.87
N HIS A 192 13.58 -12.45 -7.81
CA HIS A 192 13.93 -12.29 -9.22
C HIS A 192 14.56 -10.90 -9.44
N PRO A 193 15.74 -10.80 -10.08
CA PRO A 193 16.49 -9.53 -10.16
C PRO A 193 15.67 -8.35 -10.70
N ALA A 194 14.89 -8.56 -11.76
CA ALA A 194 14.06 -7.50 -12.35
C ALA A 194 12.92 -7.03 -11.44
N VAL A 195 12.39 -7.91 -10.58
CA VAL A 195 11.33 -7.56 -9.62
C VAL A 195 11.95 -6.86 -8.42
N ALA A 196 13.07 -7.38 -7.92
CA ALA A 196 13.83 -6.77 -6.84
C ALA A 196 14.30 -5.36 -7.19
N GLU A 197 14.78 -5.13 -8.41
CA GLU A 197 15.21 -3.79 -8.88
C GLU A 197 14.06 -2.77 -8.83
N ILE A 198 12.87 -3.16 -9.29
CA ILE A 198 11.68 -2.28 -9.23
C ILE A 198 11.26 -2.05 -7.78
N GLU A 199 11.18 -3.11 -6.98
CA GLU A 199 10.81 -3.01 -5.56
C GLU A 199 11.76 -2.07 -4.81
N ILE A 200 13.08 -2.26 -4.97
CA ILE A 200 14.11 -1.40 -4.38
C ILE A 200 13.93 0.03 -4.84
N GLY A 201 13.76 0.25 -6.15
CA GLY A 201 13.57 1.59 -6.71
C GLY A 201 12.33 2.31 -6.17
N LEU A 202 11.22 1.61 -5.94
CA LEU A 202 10.01 2.18 -5.33
C LEU A 202 10.26 2.59 -3.88
N TRP A 203 10.93 1.74 -3.10
CA TRP A 203 11.26 2.05 -1.70
C TRP A 203 12.23 3.20 -1.55
N LEU A 204 13.27 3.28 -2.40
CA LEU A 204 14.22 4.38 -2.38
C LEU A 204 13.52 5.71 -2.76
N LYS A 205 12.67 5.71 -3.79
CA LYS A 205 11.88 6.90 -4.15
C LYS A 205 10.96 7.36 -3.02
N LEU A 206 10.35 6.42 -2.30
CA LEU A 206 9.53 6.75 -1.13
C LEU A 206 10.35 7.37 -0.02
N ALA A 207 11.52 6.81 0.28
CA ALA A 207 12.43 7.36 1.29
C ALA A 207 12.86 8.79 0.91
N ASP A 208 13.26 9.01 -0.35
CA ASP A 208 13.63 10.32 -0.88
C ASP A 208 12.47 11.33 -0.79
N GLU A 209 11.24 10.91 -1.14
CA GLU A 209 10.07 11.78 -1.07
C GLU A 209 9.70 12.14 0.38
N ILE A 210 9.77 11.18 1.30
CA ILE A 210 9.57 11.43 2.72
C ILE A 210 10.63 12.41 3.24
N GLN A 211 11.90 12.21 2.89
CA GLN A 211 12.97 13.12 3.28
C GLN A 211 12.70 14.55 2.79
N GLN A 212 12.34 14.73 1.52
CA GLN A 212 12.04 16.05 0.96
C GLN A 212 10.89 16.74 1.69
N ARG A 213 9.83 16.00 2.05
CA ARG A 213 8.70 16.55 2.82
C ARG A 213 9.09 16.94 4.24
N LEU A 214 9.92 16.13 4.90
CA LEU A 214 10.45 16.45 6.24
C LEU A 214 11.36 17.68 6.24
N GLU A 215 12.11 17.92 5.16
CA GLU A 215 12.98 19.09 5.01
C GLU A 215 12.23 20.38 4.61
N ALA A 216 11.02 20.25 4.05
CA ALA A 216 10.20 21.37 3.60
C ALA A 216 9.24 21.93 4.67
N GLY A 217 8.97 21.17 5.74
CA GLY A 217 8.12 21.56 6.88
C GLY A 217 8.87 22.28 7.99
#